data_AF-A0A8J3I3F0-F1
#
_entry.id   AF-A0A8J3I3F0-F1
#
_cell.length_a   1.000
_cell.length_b   1.000
_cell.length_c   1.000
_cell.angle_alpha   90.00
_cell.angle_beta   90.00
_cell.angle_gamma   90.00
#
_symmetry.space_group_name_H-M   'P 1'
#
loop_
_entity.id
_entity.type
_entity.pdbx_description
1 polymer ?
#
loop_
_entity_poly.entity_id
_entity_poly.type
_entity_poly.pdbx_seq_one_letter_code
_entity_poly.pdbx_strand_id
1 'polypeptide(L)'
;MVRGYRGELDLNNAQQTLCRKHAGAARWAYNYGLRRKQEAYKAGQKTPTAIDLHREINALKPSQPWMREVSKCAFQEGLRDLDTAFKHFFRKCRLKKEGTWKGKCGYPRYKSRKKAIGGARFTGSIRVFPDAIQLPRLGRLRLKEHGYFPLNGKISSATIHEQAGRWFVSICVHEQAKAPQPATGDVIGVDLGIKRLATLSDGRTFENLKALRKKITALKRTSRRHSRKPKGSANRKKARMRLARMHARIAHVRQNALHQATAQIVARTRARSREAACDRPRRSTHCRYAQEPQVSPSDCRCGDV
;
A
#
# COMPACT_ATOMS: atom_id res chain seq x y z
N MET A 1 16.12 -8.75 -6.26
CA MET A 1 14.67 -8.79 -6.56
C MET A 1 14.01 -7.47 -6.14
N VAL A 2 12.83 -7.13 -6.68
CA VAL A 2 12.02 -6.00 -6.19
C VAL A 2 10.90 -6.54 -5.34
N ARG A 3 10.80 -6.06 -4.09
CA ARG A 3 9.76 -6.46 -3.14
C ARG A 3 8.85 -5.27 -2.81
N GLY A 4 7.55 -5.52 -2.78
CA GLY A 4 6.54 -4.53 -2.40
C GLY A 4 6.17 -4.66 -0.92
N TYR A 5 6.23 -3.55 -0.19
CA TYR A 5 5.71 -3.43 1.17
C TYR A 5 4.53 -2.47 1.17
N ARG A 6 3.52 -2.74 2.00
CA ARG A 6 2.35 -1.87 2.13
C ARG A 6 1.98 -1.69 3.59
N GLY A 7 1.96 -0.44 4.05
CA GLY A 7 1.59 -0.07 5.41
C GLY A 7 0.48 0.99 5.42
N GLU A 8 -0.24 1.07 6.52
CA GLU A 8 -1.19 2.16 6.76
C GLU A 8 -0.49 3.36 7.40
N LEU A 9 -0.89 4.55 6.97
CA LEU A 9 -0.40 5.82 7.51
C LEU A 9 -1.33 6.32 8.63
N ASP A 10 -0.73 6.87 9.68
CA ASP A 10 -1.40 7.59 10.75
C ASP A 10 -1.26 9.10 10.50
N LEU A 11 -2.18 9.64 9.69
CA LEU A 11 -2.10 11.01 9.18
C LEU A 11 -2.98 11.98 9.95
N ASN A 12 -2.42 13.13 10.32
CA ASN A 12 -3.21 14.26 10.79
C ASN A 12 -4.03 14.92 9.65
N ASN A 13 -4.93 15.85 9.99
CA ASN A 13 -5.82 16.48 9.01
C ASN A 13 -5.09 17.27 7.92
N ALA A 14 -3.97 17.93 8.27
CA ALA A 14 -3.15 18.66 7.31
C ALA A 14 -2.48 17.72 6.30
N GLN A 15 -1.86 16.64 6.78
CA GLN A 15 -1.25 15.60 5.95
C GLN A 15 -2.27 14.91 5.06
N GLN A 16 -3.45 14.56 5.58
CA GLN A 16 -4.53 13.99 4.76
C GLN A 16 -4.95 14.95 3.63
N THR A 17 -5.04 16.25 3.92
CA THR A 17 -5.36 17.27 2.92
C THR A 17 -4.27 17.34 1.85
N LEU A 18 -3.01 17.30 2.27
CA LEU A 18 -1.87 17.32 1.36
C LEU A 18 -1.80 16.05 0.50
N CYS A 19 -2.06 14.87 1.04
CA CYS A 19 -2.19 13.63 0.28
C CYS A 19 -3.30 13.72 -0.78
N ARG A 20 -4.46 14.32 -0.44
CA ARG A 20 -5.55 14.57 -1.39
C ARG A 20 -5.14 15.56 -2.49
N LYS A 21 -4.37 16.61 -2.17
CA LYS A 21 -3.81 17.54 -3.16
C LYS A 21 -2.89 16.81 -4.14
N HIS A 22 -1.97 15.97 -3.65
CA HIS A 22 -1.07 15.16 -4.47
C HIS A 22 -1.83 14.18 -5.39
N ALA A 23 -2.80 13.44 -4.84
CA ALA A 23 -3.65 12.56 -5.64
C ALA A 23 -4.48 13.33 -6.68
N GLY A 24 -4.91 14.55 -6.34
CA GLY A 24 -5.58 15.47 -7.25
C GLY A 24 -4.68 15.90 -8.41
N ALA A 25 -3.44 16.27 -8.12
CA ALA A 25 -2.44 16.66 -9.11
C ALA A 25 -2.10 15.51 -10.08
N ALA A 26 -1.89 14.29 -9.56
CA ALA A 26 -1.64 13.12 -10.41
C ALA A 26 -2.83 12.80 -11.34
N ARG A 27 -4.06 12.92 -10.83
CA ARG A 27 -5.27 12.79 -11.65
C ARG A 27 -5.36 13.89 -12.72
N TRP A 28 -5.08 15.14 -12.33
CA TRP A 28 -5.12 16.27 -13.24
C TRP A 28 -4.10 16.11 -14.36
N ALA A 29 -2.85 15.75 -14.05
CA ALA A 29 -1.79 15.51 -15.04
C ALA A 29 -2.17 14.41 -16.04
N TYR A 30 -2.71 13.29 -15.56
CA TYR A 30 -3.20 12.22 -16.42
C TYR A 30 -4.30 12.71 -17.38
N ASN A 31 -5.27 13.45 -16.87
CA ASN A 31 -6.38 13.96 -17.68
C ASN A 31 -5.93 15.04 -18.67
N TYR A 32 -5.04 15.94 -18.24
CA TYR A 32 -4.41 16.94 -19.09
C TYR A 32 -3.68 16.26 -20.25
N GLY A 33 -2.81 15.31 -19.96
CA GLY A 33 -2.08 14.55 -20.99
C GLY A 33 -3.01 13.79 -21.93
N LEU A 34 -4.08 13.17 -21.42
CA LEU A 34 -5.05 12.46 -22.25
C LEU A 34 -5.73 13.43 -23.22
N ARG A 35 -6.16 14.60 -22.74
CA ARG A 35 -6.76 15.64 -23.57
C ARG A 35 -5.79 16.10 -24.66
N ARG A 36 -4.55 16.44 -24.30
CA ARG A 36 -3.52 16.90 -25.25
C ARG A 36 -3.21 15.87 -26.33
N LYS A 37 -3.11 14.58 -25.95
CA LYS A 37 -2.93 13.50 -26.94
C LYS A 37 -4.12 13.34 -27.87
N GLN A 38 -5.35 13.51 -27.36
CA GLN A 38 -6.56 13.47 -28.19
C GLN A 38 -6.66 14.66 -29.14
N GLU A 39 -6.30 15.86 -28.69
CA GLU A 39 -6.24 17.07 -29.52
C GLU A 39 -5.22 16.90 -30.64
N ALA A 40 -3.98 16.48 -30.32
CA ALA A 40 -2.93 16.24 -31.31
C ALA A 40 -3.36 15.20 -32.36
N TYR A 41 -3.98 14.10 -31.91
CA TYR A 41 -4.50 13.08 -32.83
C TYR A 41 -5.58 13.62 -33.77
N LYS A 42 -6.53 14.41 -33.25
CA LYS A 42 -7.59 15.05 -34.07
C LYS A 42 -7.02 16.06 -35.07
N ALA A 43 -5.96 16.76 -34.70
CA ALA A 43 -5.29 17.73 -35.55
C ALA A 43 -4.29 17.09 -36.56
N GLY A 44 -4.17 15.75 -36.60
CA GLY A 44 -3.19 15.07 -37.44
C GLY A 44 -1.73 15.31 -37.02
N GLN A 45 -1.50 15.84 -35.83
CA GLN A 45 -0.18 16.19 -35.32
C GLN A 45 0.49 15.00 -34.62
N LYS A 46 1.82 15.08 -34.50
CA LYS A 46 2.60 14.13 -33.71
C LYS A 46 2.08 14.09 -32.26
N THR A 47 1.75 12.88 -31.78
CA THR A 47 1.28 12.71 -30.40
C THR A 47 2.40 13.07 -29.41
N PRO A 48 2.16 13.98 -28.46
CA PRO A 48 3.19 14.41 -27.52
C PRO A 48 3.61 13.28 -26.58
N THR A 49 4.91 13.21 -26.27
CA THR A 49 5.45 12.24 -25.31
C THR A 49 5.16 12.68 -23.87
N ALA A 50 5.32 11.79 -22.88
CA ALA A 50 5.26 12.21 -21.47
C ALA A 50 6.29 13.29 -21.11
N ILE A 51 7.43 13.34 -21.82
CA ILE A 51 8.44 14.38 -21.61
C ILE A 51 7.91 15.72 -22.12
N ASP A 52 7.36 15.76 -23.34
CA ASP A 52 6.80 16.99 -23.92
C ASP A 52 5.66 17.54 -23.04
N LEU A 53 4.74 16.66 -22.63
CA LEU A 53 3.64 17.01 -21.72
C LEU A 53 4.15 17.51 -20.36
N HIS A 54 5.25 16.97 -19.86
CA HIS A 54 5.85 17.46 -18.61
C HIS A 54 6.49 18.84 -18.79
N ARG A 55 7.09 19.15 -19.95
CA ARG A 55 7.56 20.50 -20.28
C ARG A 55 6.39 21.49 -20.36
N GLU A 56 5.29 21.11 -21.02
CA GLU A 56 4.07 21.93 -21.06
C GLU A 56 3.54 22.22 -19.64
N ILE A 57 3.43 21.21 -18.78
CA ILE A 57 2.98 21.40 -17.39
C ILE A 57 3.93 22.33 -16.61
N ASN A 58 5.24 22.24 -16.84
CA ASN A 58 6.20 23.13 -16.18
C ASN A 58 6.03 24.59 -16.62
N ALA A 59 5.73 24.84 -17.90
CA ALA A 59 5.45 26.18 -18.41
C ALA A 59 4.16 26.79 -17.81
N LEU A 60 3.21 25.95 -17.35
CA LEU A 60 2.00 26.41 -16.66
C LEU A 60 2.20 26.76 -15.18
N LYS A 61 3.33 26.40 -14.57
CA LYS A 61 3.55 26.61 -13.13
C LYS A 61 3.53 28.09 -12.68
N PRO A 62 4.06 29.06 -13.46
CA PRO A 62 3.98 30.48 -13.09
C PRO A 62 2.54 30.97 -12.95
N SER A 63 1.63 30.54 -13.83
CA SER A 63 0.22 30.94 -13.82
C SER A 63 -0.67 30.10 -12.89
N GLN A 64 -0.12 29.03 -12.28
CA GLN A 64 -0.88 28.08 -11.45
C GLN A 64 -0.18 27.84 -10.11
N PRO A 65 -0.29 28.75 -9.13
CA PRO A 65 0.45 28.70 -7.86
C PRO A 65 0.27 27.40 -7.06
N TRP A 66 -0.94 26.81 -7.10
CA TRP A 66 -1.26 25.56 -6.41
C TRP A 66 -0.35 24.38 -6.82
N MET A 67 0.24 24.42 -8.03
CA MET A 67 1.14 23.37 -8.49
C MET A 67 2.44 23.31 -7.70
N ARG A 68 2.84 24.40 -7.02
CA ARG A 68 4.04 24.47 -6.17
C ARG A 68 3.85 23.79 -4.81
N GLU A 69 2.60 23.62 -4.38
CA GLU A 69 2.25 22.97 -3.10
C GLU A 69 2.46 21.45 -3.11
N VAL A 70 2.51 20.84 -4.30
CA VAL A 70 2.65 19.39 -4.47
C VAL A 70 4.01 19.02 -5.06
N SER A 71 4.45 17.80 -4.80
CA SER A 71 5.68 17.28 -5.41
C SER A 71 5.55 17.19 -6.93
N LYS A 72 6.64 17.51 -7.64
CA LYS A 72 6.77 17.29 -9.09
C LYS A 72 6.46 15.84 -9.49
N CYS A 73 6.73 14.88 -8.61
CA CYS A 73 6.49 13.46 -8.86
C CYS A 73 5.01 13.17 -9.12
N ALA A 74 4.08 13.89 -8.48
CA ALA A 74 2.66 13.67 -8.70
C ALA A 74 2.27 13.91 -10.17
N PHE A 75 2.79 14.97 -10.79
CA PHE A 75 2.53 15.27 -12.21
C PHE A 75 3.24 14.29 -13.13
N GLN A 76 4.54 14.08 -12.90
CA GLN A 76 5.38 13.20 -13.72
C GLN A 76 4.85 11.76 -13.74
N GLU A 77 4.50 11.21 -12.59
CA GLU A 77 3.97 9.85 -12.49
C GLU A 77 2.55 9.74 -13.05
N GLY A 78 1.74 10.80 -12.93
CA GLY A 78 0.44 10.88 -13.59
C GLY A 78 0.53 10.76 -15.11
N LEU A 79 1.55 11.38 -15.72
CA LEU A 79 1.86 11.27 -17.15
C LEU A 79 2.45 9.90 -17.52
N ARG A 80 3.33 9.33 -16.70
CA ARG A 80 3.88 7.97 -16.91
C ARG A 80 2.79 6.89 -16.86
N ASP A 81 1.83 7.03 -15.95
CA ASP A 81 0.66 6.16 -15.90
C ASP A 81 -0.18 6.25 -17.19
N LEU A 82 -0.28 7.44 -17.81
CA LEU A 82 -0.96 7.62 -19.09
C LEU A 82 -0.20 6.93 -20.23
N ASP A 83 1.11 7.13 -20.31
CA ASP A 83 1.94 6.46 -21.30
C ASP A 83 1.84 4.93 -21.17
N THR A 84 1.86 4.43 -19.94
CA THR A 84 1.67 3.00 -19.65
C THR A 84 0.29 2.51 -20.11
N ALA A 85 -0.76 3.30 -19.88
CA ALA A 85 -2.11 2.98 -20.35
C ALA A 85 -2.19 2.90 -21.89
N PHE A 86 -1.54 3.81 -22.62
CA PHE A 86 -1.46 3.75 -24.09
C PHE A 86 -0.63 2.55 -24.57
N LYS A 87 0.54 2.29 -23.97
CA LYS A 87 1.36 1.11 -24.28
C LYS A 87 0.54 -0.18 -24.13
N HIS A 88 -0.23 -0.31 -23.04
CA HIS A 88 -1.12 -1.47 -22.85
C HIS A 88 -2.25 -1.54 -23.87
N PHE A 89 -2.86 -0.39 -24.21
CA PHE A 89 -3.90 -0.32 -25.23
C PHE A 89 -3.38 -0.82 -26.59
N PHE A 90 -2.27 -0.26 -27.09
CA PHE A 90 -1.69 -0.64 -28.37
C PHE A 90 -1.20 -2.09 -28.38
N ARG A 91 -0.57 -2.56 -27.28
CA ARG A 91 -0.19 -3.96 -27.14
C ARG A 91 -1.41 -4.89 -27.28
N LYS A 92 -2.53 -4.56 -26.64
CA LYS A 92 -3.77 -5.35 -26.76
C LYS A 92 -4.38 -5.27 -28.15
N CYS A 93 -4.33 -4.11 -28.80
CA CYS A 93 -4.76 -3.99 -30.20
C CYS A 93 -3.95 -4.91 -31.12
N ARG A 94 -2.63 -4.96 -30.94
CA ARG A 94 -1.75 -5.88 -31.68
C ARG A 94 -2.12 -7.35 -31.41
N LEU A 95 -2.16 -7.76 -30.14
CA LEU A 95 -2.54 -9.14 -29.76
C LEU A 95 -3.94 -9.53 -30.22
N LYS A 96 -4.85 -8.57 -30.38
CA LYS A 96 -6.19 -8.81 -30.90
C LYS A 96 -6.18 -9.05 -32.41
N LYS A 97 -5.35 -8.29 -33.16
CA LYS A 97 -5.13 -8.53 -34.59
C LYS A 97 -4.49 -9.91 -34.84
N GLU A 98 -3.61 -10.34 -33.95
CA GLU A 98 -2.96 -11.66 -33.96
C GLU A 98 -3.88 -12.81 -33.50
N GLY A 99 -5.13 -12.54 -33.09
CA GLY A 99 -6.08 -13.57 -32.62
C GLY A 99 -5.88 -14.06 -31.18
N THR A 100 -4.75 -13.77 -30.54
CA THR A 100 -4.42 -14.21 -29.17
C THR A 100 -5.23 -13.49 -28.08
N TRP A 101 -5.80 -12.31 -28.38
CA TRP A 101 -6.60 -11.54 -27.41
C TRP A 101 -8.08 -11.42 -27.82
N LYS A 102 -8.96 -12.14 -27.12
CA LYS A 102 -10.42 -12.12 -27.35
C LYS A 102 -11.17 -10.97 -26.64
N GLY A 103 -10.49 -10.19 -25.80
CA GLY A 103 -11.10 -9.13 -24.98
C GLY A 103 -11.17 -7.76 -25.66
N LYS A 104 -11.74 -6.77 -24.94
CA LYS A 104 -11.64 -5.35 -25.32
C LYS A 104 -10.20 -4.85 -25.09
N CYS A 105 -9.66 -4.06 -26.02
CA CYS A 105 -8.32 -3.47 -25.85
C CYS A 105 -8.31 -2.42 -24.72
N GLY A 106 -9.39 -1.64 -24.63
CA GLY A 106 -9.62 -0.65 -23.58
C GLY A 106 -8.79 0.63 -23.77
N TYR A 107 -9.38 1.62 -24.43
CA TYR A 107 -8.74 2.92 -24.62
C TYR A 107 -8.60 3.68 -23.28
N PRO A 108 -7.52 4.46 -23.05
CA PRO A 108 -7.35 5.27 -21.85
C PRO A 108 -8.51 6.24 -21.61
N ARG A 109 -9.01 6.35 -20.38
CA ARG A 109 -10.20 7.15 -20.04
C ARG A 109 -9.89 8.19 -18.98
N TYR A 110 -10.56 9.34 -19.05
CA TYR A 110 -10.49 10.36 -18.01
C TYR A 110 -10.74 9.79 -16.61
N LYS A 111 -9.81 10.08 -15.70
CA LYS A 111 -9.90 9.72 -14.29
C LYS A 111 -10.86 10.67 -13.59
N SER A 112 -11.93 10.14 -13.01
CA SER A 112 -12.90 10.90 -12.21
C SER A 112 -12.44 11.04 -10.76
N ARG A 113 -12.60 12.23 -10.16
CA ARG A 113 -12.39 12.43 -8.70
C ARG A 113 -13.24 11.50 -7.83
N LYS A 114 -14.42 11.06 -8.32
CA LYS A 114 -15.38 10.26 -7.55
C LYS A 114 -15.09 8.75 -7.62
N LYS A 115 -14.50 8.28 -8.72
CA LYS A 115 -14.34 6.84 -9.04
C LYS A 115 -12.89 6.37 -9.08
N ALA A 116 -11.94 7.24 -9.42
CA ALA A 116 -10.53 6.86 -9.49
C ALA A 116 -9.98 6.61 -8.09
N ILE A 117 -9.00 5.70 -8.00
CA ILE A 117 -8.18 5.53 -6.81
C ILE A 117 -7.47 6.86 -6.54
N GLY A 118 -7.67 7.42 -5.36
CA GLY A 118 -7.00 8.65 -4.95
C GLY A 118 -5.58 8.32 -4.50
N GLY A 119 -4.59 8.46 -5.37
CA GLY A 119 -3.21 8.19 -5.02
C GLY A 119 -2.20 8.96 -5.86
N ALA A 120 -0.96 8.97 -5.41
CA ALA A 120 0.17 9.58 -6.10
C ALA A 120 1.42 8.73 -5.87
N ARG A 121 2.22 8.54 -6.93
CA ARG A 121 3.51 7.88 -6.85
C ARG A 121 4.62 8.93 -6.71
N PHE A 122 5.62 8.58 -5.91
CA PHE A 122 6.81 9.34 -5.62
C PHE A 122 8.03 8.50 -5.98
N THR A 123 9.05 9.18 -6.47
CA THR A 123 10.35 8.61 -6.84
C THR A 123 11.44 9.57 -6.35
N GLY A 124 12.65 9.06 -6.12
CA GLY A 124 13.78 9.88 -5.67
C GLY A 124 13.90 9.89 -4.14
N SER A 125 13.91 11.08 -3.53
CA SER A 125 14.19 11.25 -2.10
C SER A 125 13.06 10.70 -1.22
N ILE A 126 13.15 9.40 -0.92
CA ILE A 126 12.27 8.67 -0.02
C ILE A 126 13.15 8.11 1.10
N ARG A 127 12.80 8.40 2.35
CA ARG A 127 13.50 7.87 3.52
C ARG A 127 12.51 7.10 4.38
N VAL A 128 12.91 5.92 4.86
CA VAL A 128 12.10 5.09 5.74
C VAL A 128 12.72 5.13 7.13
N PHE A 129 11.87 5.30 8.14
CA PHE A 129 12.17 5.26 9.55
C PHE A 129 11.40 4.08 10.18
N PRO A 130 11.75 3.67 11.41
CA PRO A 130 11.04 2.59 12.09
C PRO A 130 9.53 2.83 12.23
N ASP A 131 9.12 4.08 12.45
CA ASP A 131 7.74 4.47 12.74
C ASP A 131 7.12 5.37 11.66
N ALA A 132 7.86 5.68 10.59
CA ALA A 132 7.45 6.71 9.64
C ALA A 132 8.11 6.54 8.27
N ILE A 133 7.56 7.24 7.27
CA ILE A 133 8.17 7.40 5.96
C ILE A 133 8.19 8.88 5.58
N GLN A 134 9.31 9.36 5.06
CA GLN A 134 9.43 10.71 4.53
C GLN A 134 9.28 10.71 3.02
N LEU A 135 8.35 11.51 2.52
CA LEU A 135 8.06 11.67 1.11
C LEU A 135 8.27 13.13 0.67
N PRO A 136 8.67 13.37 -0.60
CA PRO A 136 8.88 14.73 -1.11
C PRO A 136 7.62 15.60 -0.95
N ARG A 137 7.79 16.83 -0.44
CA ARG A 137 6.73 17.81 -0.10
C ARG A 137 5.69 17.38 0.95
N LEU A 138 5.55 16.09 1.23
CA LEU A 138 4.65 15.55 2.27
C LEU A 138 5.29 15.51 3.66
N GLY A 139 6.62 15.55 3.74
CA GLY A 139 7.35 15.44 5.00
C GLY A 139 7.31 14.03 5.58
N ARG A 140 7.57 13.92 6.88
CA ARG A 140 7.54 12.66 7.63
C ARG A 140 6.09 12.28 7.96
N LEU A 141 5.67 11.12 7.47
CA LEU A 141 4.34 10.55 7.65
C LEU A 141 4.44 9.34 8.57
N ARG A 142 3.71 9.35 9.69
CA ARG A 142 3.73 8.25 10.65
C ARG A 142 3.07 7.00 10.06
N LEU A 143 3.64 5.83 10.35
CA LEU A 143 3.10 4.52 10.04
C LEU A 143 2.37 3.98 11.27
N LYS A 144 1.32 3.17 11.04
CA LYS A 144 0.65 2.46 12.13
C LYS A 144 1.40 1.24 12.61
N GLU A 145 2.22 0.66 11.75
CA GLU A 145 3.04 -0.50 12.07
C GLU A 145 4.49 -0.05 12.22
N HIS A 146 5.10 -0.41 13.34
CA HIS A 146 6.49 -0.10 13.65
C HIS A 146 7.40 -1.21 13.12
N GLY A 147 8.51 -0.85 12.44
CA GLY A 147 9.54 -1.78 11.98
C GLY A 147 9.14 -2.68 10.81
N TYR A 148 7.98 -2.46 10.19
CA TYR A 148 7.52 -3.29 9.06
C TYR A 148 8.27 -3.01 7.75
N PHE A 149 8.69 -1.77 7.52
CA PHE A 149 9.43 -1.41 6.32
C PHE A 149 10.95 -1.59 6.50
N PRO A 150 11.66 -2.10 5.49
CA PRO A 150 13.10 -2.26 5.57
C PRO A 150 13.80 -0.89 5.60
N LEU A 151 14.67 -0.68 6.59
CA LEU A 151 15.42 0.56 6.77
C LEU A 151 16.56 0.71 5.76
N ASN A 152 17.26 -0.39 5.45
CA ASN A 152 18.50 -0.39 4.67
C ASN A 152 18.28 -0.74 3.19
N GLY A 153 17.04 -0.70 2.70
CA GLY A 153 16.70 -1.09 1.33
C GLY A 153 16.76 0.08 0.35
N LYS A 154 17.24 -0.16 -0.87
CA LYS A 154 17.17 0.85 -1.95
C LYS A 154 15.74 0.99 -2.44
N ILE A 155 15.06 2.07 -2.08
CA ILE A 155 13.67 2.33 -2.45
C ILE A 155 13.60 2.88 -3.87
N SER A 156 12.86 2.21 -4.74
CA SER A 156 12.62 2.65 -6.12
C SER A 156 11.49 3.68 -6.21
N SER A 157 10.39 3.41 -5.51
CA SER A 157 9.21 4.26 -5.53
C SER A 157 8.35 4.04 -4.29
N ALA A 158 7.57 5.06 -3.95
CA ALA A 158 6.53 5.00 -2.93
C ALA A 158 5.23 5.50 -3.52
N THR A 159 4.12 4.78 -3.33
CA THR A 159 2.79 5.19 -3.78
C THR A 159 1.89 5.35 -2.58
N ILE A 160 1.36 6.56 -2.39
CA ILE A 160 0.27 6.77 -1.42
C ILE A 160 -1.06 6.54 -2.11
N HIS A 161 -2.02 5.95 -1.39
CA HIS A 161 -3.39 5.84 -1.88
C HIS A 161 -4.43 5.80 -0.75
N GLU A 162 -5.60 6.35 -1.04
CA GLU A 162 -6.76 6.33 -0.17
C GLU A 162 -7.64 5.11 -0.46
N GLN A 163 -7.95 4.34 0.58
CA GLN A 163 -8.90 3.24 0.53
C GLN A 163 -9.87 3.34 1.71
N ALA A 164 -11.17 3.49 1.41
CA ALA A 164 -12.25 3.58 2.40
C ALA A 164 -12.04 4.63 3.53
N GLY A 165 -11.33 5.72 3.22
CA GLY A 165 -11.04 6.81 4.14
C GLY A 165 -9.79 6.61 5.00
N ARG A 166 -9.00 5.57 4.72
CA ARG A 166 -7.67 5.33 5.30
C ARG A 166 -6.62 5.55 4.22
N TRP A 167 -5.46 6.04 4.61
CA TRP A 167 -4.33 6.23 3.71
C TRP A 167 -3.32 5.11 3.89
N PHE A 168 -2.83 4.59 2.77
CA PHE A 168 -1.79 3.59 2.74
C PHE A 168 -0.60 4.12 1.95
N VAL A 169 0.57 3.62 2.26
CA VAL A 169 1.77 3.79 1.45
C VAL A 169 2.27 2.42 1.03
N SER A 170 2.60 2.28 -0.25
CA SER A 170 3.23 1.08 -0.80
C SER A 170 4.60 1.45 -1.32
N ILE A 171 5.66 0.81 -0.82
CA ILE A 171 7.03 1.04 -1.27
C ILE A 171 7.54 -0.16 -2.04
N CYS A 172 8.30 0.12 -3.10
CA CYS A 172 8.99 -0.90 -3.88
C CYS A 172 10.48 -0.83 -3.54
N VAL A 173 10.99 -1.88 -2.91
CA VAL A 173 12.37 -1.94 -2.39
C VAL A 173 13.17 -2.94 -3.20
N HIS A 174 14.36 -2.53 -3.63
CA HIS A 174 15.34 -3.44 -4.20
C HIS A 174 16.04 -4.16 -3.06
N GLU A 175 15.88 -5.47 -3.03
CA GLU A 175 16.51 -6.36 -2.07
C GLU A 175 17.43 -7.32 -2.82
N GLN A 176 18.57 -7.64 -2.20
CA GLN A 176 19.37 -8.77 -2.65
C GLN A 176 18.49 -10.03 -2.57
N ALA A 177 18.40 -10.76 -3.68
CA ALA A 177 17.69 -12.01 -3.68
C ALA A 177 18.49 -12.99 -2.83
N LYS A 178 17.98 -13.36 -1.65
CA LYS A 178 18.54 -14.50 -0.93
C LYS A 178 18.27 -15.74 -1.78
N ALA A 179 19.29 -16.56 -2.00
CA ALA A 179 19.10 -17.85 -2.66
C ALA A 179 17.99 -18.61 -1.93
N PRO A 180 17.03 -19.22 -2.65
CA PRO A 180 16.04 -20.07 -2.02
C PRO A 180 16.78 -21.17 -1.26
N GLN A 181 16.56 -21.25 0.05
CA GLN A 181 17.08 -22.37 0.82
C GLN A 181 16.41 -23.65 0.29
N PRO A 182 17.18 -24.75 0.15
CA PRO A 182 16.59 -26.02 -0.26
C PRO A 182 15.46 -26.38 0.70
N ALA A 183 14.31 -26.76 0.15
CA ALA A 183 13.20 -27.25 0.94
C ALA A 183 13.61 -28.63 1.47
N THR A 184 14.02 -28.69 2.73
CA THR A 184 14.38 -29.94 3.43
C THR A 184 13.24 -30.49 4.29
N GLY A 185 12.09 -29.80 4.32
CA GLY A 185 10.89 -30.27 5.01
C GLY A 185 10.02 -31.15 4.12
N ASP A 186 9.07 -31.85 4.75
CA ASP A 186 8.13 -32.74 4.07
C ASP A 186 7.32 -31.99 3.00
N VAL A 187 7.05 -32.69 1.89
CA VAL A 187 6.14 -32.20 0.85
C VAL A 187 4.73 -32.22 1.41
N ILE A 188 4.11 -31.04 1.51
CA ILE A 188 2.73 -30.89 1.98
C ILE A 188 1.81 -30.60 0.80
N GLY A 189 0.84 -31.48 0.57
CA GLY A 189 -0.27 -31.24 -0.35
C GLY A 189 -1.25 -30.22 0.27
N VAL A 190 -1.70 -29.24 -0.52
CA VAL A 190 -2.66 -28.22 -0.08
C VAL A 190 -3.92 -28.34 -0.93
N ASP A 191 -5.01 -28.83 -0.34
CA ASP A 191 -6.33 -28.84 -0.96
C ASP A 191 -7.14 -27.60 -0.53
N LEU A 192 -7.66 -26.83 -1.50
CA LEU A 192 -8.38 -25.58 -1.26
C LEU A 192 -9.89 -25.82 -1.35
N GLY A 193 -10.61 -25.45 -0.29
CA GLY A 193 -12.04 -25.73 -0.18
C GLY A 193 -12.95 -24.50 -0.07
N ILE A 194 -14.25 -24.74 -0.23
CA ILE A 194 -15.31 -23.77 0.10
C ILE A 194 -15.76 -23.96 1.55
N LYS A 195 -15.83 -25.22 2.03
CA LYS A 195 -16.22 -25.55 3.41
C LYS A 195 -15.13 -25.13 4.41
N ARG A 196 -13.88 -25.52 4.15
CA ARG A 196 -12.65 -25.12 4.85
C ARG A 196 -11.77 -24.31 3.88
N LEU A 197 -10.97 -23.38 4.38
CA LEU A 197 -10.10 -22.54 3.53
C LEU A 197 -9.03 -23.39 2.84
N ALA A 198 -8.39 -24.28 3.60
CA ALA A 198 -7.43 -25.25 3.10
C ALA A 198 -7.38 -26.48 4.00
N THR A 199 -7.10 -27.64 3.43
CA THR A 199 -6.80 -28.91 4.11
C THR A 199 -5.43 -29.36 3.66
N LEU A 200 -4.56 -29.68 4.60
CA LEU A 200 -3.21 -30.17 4.33
C LEU A 200 -3.17 -31.70 4.35
N SER A 201 -2.21 -32.29 3.62
CA SER A 201 -1.99 -33.75 3.62
C SER A 201 -1.61 -34.31 4.99
N ASP A 202 -1.12 -33.47 5.90
CA ASP A 202 -0.82 -33.82 7.30
C ASP A 202 -2.03 -33.71 8.26
N GLY A 203 -3.23 -33.56 7.71
CA GLY A 203 -4.49 -33.50 8.47
C GLY A 203 -4.84 -32.14 9.06
N ARG A 204 -3.93 -31.15 9.04
CA ARG A 204 -4.25 -29.79 9.50
C ARG A 204 -5.24 -29.13 8.57
N THR A 205 -6.16 -28.36 9.13
CA THR A 205 -7.12 -27.60 8.33
C THR A 205 -7.24 -26.15 8.77
N PHE A 206 -7.49 -25.28 7.81
CA PHE A 206 -7.69 -23.86 8.00
C PHE A 206 -9.17 -23.53 7.82
N GLU A 207 -9.77 -22.85 8.78
CA GLU A 207 -11.19 -22.49 8.72
C GLU A 207 -11.45 -21.44 7.64
N ASN A 208 -12.53 -21.61 6.87
CA ASN A 208 -13.06 -20.52 6.06
C ASN A 208 -13.94 -19.61 6.92
N LEU A 209 -13.42 -18.43 7.29
CA LEU A 209 -14.13 -17.45 8.13
C LEU A 209 -15.48 -16.97 7.54
N LYS A 210 -15.75 -17.23 6.25
CA LYS A 210 -16.99 -16.85 5.55
C LYS A 210 -17.36 -15.38 5.78
N ALA A 211 -16.35 -14.50 5.79
CA ALA A 211 -16.48 -13.09 6.21
C ALA A 211 -17.58 -12.32 5.45
N LEU A 212 -17.75 -12.60 4.15
CA LEU A 212 -18.83 -12.02 3.35
C LEU A 212 -20.20 -12.51 3.83
N ARG A 213 -20.39 -13.83 4.01
CA ARG A 213 -21.65 -14.43 4.44
C ARG A 213 -22.10 -13.86 5.80
N LYS A 214 -21.18 -13.73 6.75
CA LYS A 214 -21.43 -13.13 8.08
C LYS A 214 -21.90 -11.66 8.01
N LYS A 215 -21.58 -10.91 6.95
CA LYS A 215 -21.91 -9.48 6.81
C LYS A 215 -22.83 -9.16 5.63
N ILE A 216 -23.32 -10.16 4.90
CA ILE A 216 -24.04 -9.95 3.64
C ILE A 216 -25.36 -9.18 3.82
N THR A 217 -26.10 -9.46 4.90
CA THR A 217 -27.36 -8.77 5.21
C THR A 217 -27.12 -7.28 5.47
N ALA A 218 -26.12 -6.95 6.29
CA ALA A 218 -25.73 -5.56 6.57
C ALA A 218 -25.22 -4.84 5.30
N LEU A 219 -24.47 -5.56 4.46
CA LEU A 219 -23.96 -5.05 3.19
C LEU A 219 -25.09 -4.76 2.20
N LYS A 220 -26.06 -5.67 2.04
CA LYS A 220 -27.26 -5.47 1.22
C LYS A 220 -28.06 -4.25 1.70
N ARG A 221 -28.32 -4.15 3.00
CA ARG A 221 -29.01 -2.99 3.61
C ARG A 221 -28.28 -1.67 3.31
N THR A 222 -26.97 -1.63 3.49
CA THR A 222 -26.18 -0.41 3.25
C THR A 222 -26.06 -0.06 1.78
N SER A 223 -25.95 -1.06 0.91
CA SER A 223 -25.99 -0.87 -0.55
C SER A 223 -27.31 -0.25 -1.01
N ARG A 224 -28.45 -0.78 -0.54
CA ARG A 224 -29.78 -0.21 -0.79
C ARG A 224 -29.88 1.24 -0.30
N ARG A 225 -29.42 1.52 0.93
CA ARG A 225 -29.37 2.89 1.48
C ARG A 225 -28.55 3.83 0.59
N HIS A 226 -27.38 3.42 0.12
CA HIS A 226 -26.56 4.22 -0.79
C HIS A 226 -27.26 4.45 -2.14
N SER A 227 -27.90 3.43 -2.72
CA SER A 227 -28.57 3.51 -4.01
C SER A 227 -29.68 4.57 -4.01
N ARG A 228 -30.50 4.58 -2.96
CA ARG A 228 -31.65 5.48 -2.77
C ARG A 228 -31.29 6.94 -2.52
N LYS A 229 -30.02 7.28 -2.22
CA LYS A 229 -29.65 8.69 -1.98
C LYS A 229 -29.48 9.44 -3.31
N PRO A 230 -29.91 10.71 -3.42
CA PRO A 230 -29.75 11.50 -4.64
C PRO A 230 -28.30 11.54 -5.12
N LYS A 231 -28.08 11.38 -6.43
CA LYS A 231 -26.75 11.46 -7.04
C LYS A 231 -26.16 12.84 -6.74
N GLY A 232 -24.87 12.88 -6.35
CA GLY A 232 -24.18 14.14 -6.02
C GLY A 232 -24.37 14.65 -4.58
N SER A 233 -25.44 14.25 -3.87
CA SER A 233 -25.69 14.74 -2.51
C SER A 233 -24.59 14.38 -1.49
N ALA A 234 -24.39 15.26 -0.49
CA ALA A 234 -23.51 15.00 0.64
C ALA A 234 -23.87 13.71 1.39
N ASN A 235 -25.17 13.43 1.51
CA ASN A 235 -25.69 12.21 2.12
C ASN A 235 -25.31 10.95 1.32
N ARG A 236 -25.34 11.01 -0.01
CA ARG A 236 -24.83 9.89 -0.84
C ARG A 236 -23.33 9.71 -0.65
N LYS A 237 -22.54 10.78 -0.54
CA LYS A 237 -21.10 10.70 -0.23
C LYS A 237 -20.85 10.00 1.10
N LYS A 238 -21.59 10.35 2.16
CA LYS A 238 -21.54 9.68 3.48
C LYS A 238 -21.91 8.20 3.37
N ALA A 239 -23.01 7.87 2.69
CA ALA A 239 -23.46 6.48 2.50
C ALA A 239 -22.45 5.63 1.71
N ARG A 240 -21.87 6.18 0.64
CA ARG A 240 -20.80 5.54 -0.14
C ARG A 240 -19.59 5.20 0.72
N MET A 241 -19.16 6.12 1.61
CA MET A 241 -18.03 5.86 2.51
C MET A 241 -18.34 4.74 3.51
N ARG A 242 -19.56 4.68 4.06
CA ARG A 242 -19.99 3.58 4.94
C ARG A 242 -19.94 2.24 4.21
N LEU A 243 -20.47 2.20 2.98
CA LEU A 243 -20.41 1.01 2.13
C LEU A 243 -18.96 0.58 1.84
N ALA A 244 -18.11 1.53 1.46
CA ALA A 244 -16.69 1.27 1.17
C ALA A 244 -15.95 0.71 2.40
N ARG A 245 -16.23 1.22 3.60
CA ARG A 245 -15.65 0.70 4.86
C ARG A 245 -16.06 -0.75 5.13
N MET A 246 -17.31 -1.12 4.87
CA MET A 246 -17.77 -2.51 5.00
C MET A 246 -17.06 -3.44 4.01
N HIS A 247 -16.97 -3.05 2.74
CA HIS A 247 -16.22 -3.82 1.75
C HIS A 247 -14.75 -3.97 2.15
N ALA A 248 -14.10 -2.88 2.59
CA ALA A 248 -12.72 -2.92 3.05
C ALA A 248 -12.53 -3.84 4.26
N ARG A 249 -13.45 -3.81 5.25
CA ARG A 249 -13.38 -4.71 6.41
C ARG A 249 -13.47 -6.17 6.00
N ILE A 250 -14.40 -6.53 5.11
CA ILE A 250 -14.54 -7.91 4.61
C ILE A 250 -13.27 -8.34 3.86
N ALA A 251 -12.71 -7.47 3.01
CA ALA A 251 -11.49 -7.74 2.28
C ALA A 251 -10.29 -7.95 3.23
N HIS A 252 -10.13 -7.09 4.24
CA HIS A 252 -9.05 -7.18 5.21
C HIS A 252 -9.15 -8.45 6.07
N VAL A 253 -10.35 -8.86 6.50
CA VAL A 253 -10.53 -10.12 7.23
C VAL A 253 -10.10 -11.31 6.38
N ARG A 254 -10.50 -11.34 5.10
CA ARG A 254 -10.09 -12.41 4.17
C ARG A 254 -8.58 -12.41 3.94
N GLN A 255 -7.99 -11.23 3.73
CA GLN A 255 -6.55 -11.10 3.50
C GLN A 255 -5.74 -11.52 4.72
N ASN A 256 -6.18 -11.15 5.93
CA ASN A 256 -5.54 -11.58 7.17
C ASN A 256 -5.55 -13.10 7.32
N ALA A 257 -6.70 -13.75 7.08
CA ALA A 257 -6.81 -15.21 7.13
C ALA A 257 -5.87 -15.90 6.13
N LEU A 258 -5.76 -15.38 4.90
CA LEU A 258 -4.82 -15.88 3.90
C LEU A 258 -3.37 -15.72 4.36
N HIS A 259 -3.00 -14.53 4.85
CA HIS A 259 -1.64 -14.28 5.33
C HIS A 259 -1.27 -15.20 6.50
N GLN A 260 -2.15 -15.35 7.49
CA GLN A 260 -1.93 -16.25 8.62
C GLN A 260 -1.78 -17.71 8.18
N ALA A 261 -2.66 -18.19 7.29
CA ALA A 261 -2.58 -19.55 6.76
C ALA A 261 -1.25 -19.78 6.00
N THR A 262 -0.89 -18.88 5.08
CA THR A 262 0.37 -18.99 4.33
C THR A 262 1.60 -18.94 5.23
N ALA A 263 1.61 -18.07 6.24
CA ALA A 263 2.72 -17.99 7.19
C ALA A 263 2.87 -19.30 7.99
N GLN A 264 1.76 -19.89 8.45
CA GLN A 264 1.79 -21.16 9.18
C GLN A 264 2.22 -22.35 8.32
N ILE A 265 1.83 -22.37 7.04
CA ILE A 265 2.26 -23.40 6.09
C ILE A 265 3.77 -23.26 5.83
N VAL A 266 4.23 -22.06 5.45
CA VAL A 266 5.63 -21.81 5.09
C VAL A 266 6.58 -21.98 6.27
N ALA A 267 6.17 -21.63 7.49
CA ALA A 267 7.01 -21.78 8.68
C ALA A 267 7.41 -23.24 8.95
N ARG A 268 6.63 -24.22 8.48
CA ARG A 268 6.94 -25.66 8.69
C ARG A 268 7.67 -26.31 7.52
N THR A 269 7.46 -25.83 6.30
CA THR A 269 8.13 -26.37 5.11
C THR A 269 9.55 -25.80 4.91
N ARG A 270 9.90 -24.73 5.64
CA ARG A 270 11.26 -24.19 5.65
C ARG A 270 12.18 -25.07 6.50
N ALA A 271 13.41 -25.25 6.04
CA ALA A 271 14.49 -25.88 6.78
C ALA A 271 14.57 -25.27 8.20
N ARG A 272 14.49 -26.10 9.24
CA ARG A 272 14.98 -25.70 10.55
C ARG A 272 16.49 -25.58 10.41
N SER A 273 17.02 -24.36 10.37
CA SER A 273 18.46 -24.15 10.57
C SER A 273 18.82 -24.80 11.90
N ARG A 274 19.63 -25.86 11.85
CA ARG A 274 20.23 -26.51 13.02
C ARG A 274 21.26 -25.53 13.61
N GLU A 275 20.80 -24.50 14.30
CA GLU A 275 21.58 -23.88 15.36
C GLU A 275 20.90 -24.30 16.67
N ALA A 276 21.67 -25.05 17.46
CA ALA A 276 21.24 -25.67 18.70
C ALA A 276 20.60 -24.62 19.63
N ALA A 277 19.29 -24.74 19.83
CA ALA A 277 18.63 -24.11 20.96
C ALA A 277 19.08 -24.87 22.22
N CYS A 278 20.11 -24.36 22.89
CA CYS A 278 20.35 -24.66 24.29
C CYS A 278 19.12 -24.14 25.07
N ASP A 279 18.23 -25.07 25.40
CA ASP A 279 17.03 -24.83 26.18
C ASP A 279 17.46 -24.53 27.63
N ARG A 280 17.58 -23.25 27.98
CA ARG A 280 17.62 -22.84 29.39
C ARG A 280 16.23 -22.35 29.79
N PRO A 281 15.59 -22.96 30.81
CA PRO A 281 14.26 -22.55 31.23
C PRO A 281 14.29 -21.12 31.77
N ARG A 282 13.39 -20.28 31.26
CA ARG A 282 13.12 -18.94 31.81
C ARG A 282 12.62 -19.09 33.23
N ARG A 283 13.48 -18.80 34.22
CA ARG A 283 13.04 -18.55 35.59
C ARG A 283 12.08 -17.36 35.59
N SER A 284 10.91 -17.59 36.16
CA SER A 284 9.89 -16.59 36.47
C SER A 284 10.43 -15.60 37.49
N THR A 285 10.74 -14.37 37.07
CA THR A 285 10.89 -13.28 38.03
C THR A 285 9.49 -12.74 38.37
N HIS A 286 8.98 -13.24 39.49
CA HIS A 286 7.98 -12.56 40.28
C HIS A 286 8.52 -11.18 40.66
N CYS A 287 7.76 -10.15 40.29
CA CYS A 287 7.89 -8.82 40.84
C CYS A 287 7.49 -8.89 42.32
N ARG A 288 8.46 -8.77 43.23
CA ARG A 288 8.22 -8.44 44.64
C ARG A 288 9.01 -7.19 44.99
N TYR A 289 8.25 -6.15 45.32
CA TYR A 289 8.64 -5.06 46.21
C TYR A 289 9.31 -5.60 47.48
N ALA A 290 10.43 -4.99 47.89
CA ALA A 290 10.90 -4.78 49.27
C ALA A 290 12.39 -4.39 49.18
N GLN A 291 12.73 -3.13 49.48
CA GLN A 291 13.28 -2.65 50.76
C GLN A 291 14.78 -2.35 50.60
N GLU A 292 15.10 -1.05 50.69
CA GLU A 292 16.42 -0.55 51.08
C GLU A 292 16.83 -1.13 52.43
N PRO A 293 18.14 -1.22 52.69
CA PRO A 293 18.62 -0.65 53.94
C PRO A 293 19.90 0.18 53.79
N GLN A 294 19.81 1.42 54.26
CA GLN A 294 20.62 1.99 55.35
C GLN A 294 22.14 1.74 55.30
N VAL A 295 22.89 2.77 54.89
CA VAL A 295 24.33 2.92 55.19
C VAL A 295 24.48 3.99 56.27
N SER A 296 25.16 3.67 57.36
CA SER A 296 25.78 4.63 58.30
C SER A 296 26.77 3.88 59.21
N PRO A 297 27.63 4.54 60.01
CA PRO A 297 28.77 5.35 59.56
C PRO A 297 30.06 5.03 60.36
N SER A 298 31.25 5.25 59.79
CA SER A 298 32.55 5.35 60.48
C SER A 298 33.67 5.38 59.43
N ASP A 299 34.77 6.12 59.52
CA ASP A 299 35.18 7.29 60.29
C ASP A 299 36.57 7.67 59.73
N CYS A 300 36.87 8.97 59.72
CA CYS A 300 38.19 9.56 59.98
C CYS A 300 39.38 9.55 58.97
N ARG A 301 39.79 10.80 58.66
CA ARG A 301 41.14 11.41 58.50
C ARG A 301 41.73 11.49 57.08
N CYS A 302 41.83 12.69 56.48
CA CYS A 302 42.76 13.82 56.74
C CYS A 302 44.19 13.55 56.26
N GLY A 303 44.68 14.42 55.36
CA GLY A 303 46.08 14.50 54.93
C GLY A 303 46.26 15.43 53.74
N ASP A 304 46.58 16.69 54.03
CA ASP A 304 46.92 17.80 53.14
C ASP A 304 48.19 17.55 52.30
N VAL A 305 48.25 18.07 51.06
CA VAL A 305 49.00 19.27 50.57
C VAL A 305 48.51 19.58 49.15
#